data_AF-A0A3C0JN75-F1
#
_entry.id   AF-A0A3C0JN75-F1
#
_cell.length_a   1.000
_cell.length_b   1.000
_cell.length_c   1.000
_cell.angle_alpha   90.00
_cell.angle_beta   90.00
_cell.angle_gamma   90.00
#
_symmetry.space_group_name_H-M   'P 1'
#
loop_
_entity.id
_entity.type
_entity.pdbx_description
1 polymer ?
#
loop_
_entity_poly.entity_id
_entity_poly.type
_entity_poly.pdbx_seq_one_letter_code
_entity_poly.pdbx_strand_id
1 'polypeptide(L)'
;MDMPALYSEGDTIKAAQMMEAMGVGCVITLGGDGTNRAVAKGSSSIPIVAVSTGTNNVFPTMVEGTLAGLAAGLVVQGGLELSEVSVISKMLEIYIDGQYEDMALVDVALSRERFVATRAIWDMNTIYEVFLTRAEPSS
;
A
#
# COMPACT_ATOMS: atom_id res chain seq x y z
N MET A 1 -4.39 3.98 -20.50
CA MET A 1 -3.85 2.62 -20.70
C MET A 1 -4.98 1.75 -21.16
N ASP A 2 -4.76 0.96 -22.20
CA ASP A 2 -5.75 0.00 -22.67
C ASP A 2 -5.47 -1.35 -21.99
N MET A 3 -6.26 -1.67 -20.97
CA MET A 3 -6.19 -2.96 -20.27
C MET A 3 -7.62 -3.44 -19.92
N PRO A 4 -7.92 -4.73 -20.11
CA PRO A 4 -9.19 -5.30 -19.64
C PRO A 4 -9.30 -5.21 -18.12
N ALA A 5 -10.48 -4.83 -17.60
CA ALA A 5 -10.77 -4.87 -16.18
C ALA A 5 -11.33 -6.25 -15.81
N LEU A 6 -10.62 -6.97 -14.93
CA LEU A 6 -11.03 -8.27 -14.39
C LEU A 6 -11.66 -8.14 -12.99
N TYR A 7 -11.72 -6.92 -12.45
CA TYR A 7 -12.19 -6.56 -11.11
C TYR A 7 -11.44 -7.30 -9.99
N SER A 8 -10.13 -7.45 -10.17
CA SER A 8 -9.26 -8.15 -9.22
C SER A 8 -8.13 -7.24 -8.73
N GLU A 9 -7.49 -7.63 -7.61
CA GLU A 9 -6.26 -6.98 -7.14
C GLU A 9 -5.17 -6.94 -8.23
N GLY A 10 -5.13 -7.97 -9.08
CA GLY A 10 -4.20 -8.07 -10.20
C GLY A 10 -4.33 -6.94 -11.22
N ASP A 11 -5.52 -6.33 -11.35
CA ASP A 11 -5.69 -5.18 -12.23
C ASP A 11 -4.94 -3.96 -11.70
N THR A 12 -5.01 -3.72 -10.39
CA THR A 12 -4.30 -2.62 -9.74
C THR A 12 -2.78 -2.81 -9.80
N ILE A 13 -2.31 -4.04 -9.55
CA ILE A 13 -0.88 -4.39 -9.66
C ILE A 13 -0.39 -4.12 -11.08
N LYS A 14 -1.10 -4.64 -12.09
CA LYS A 14 -0.74 -4.46 -13.50
C LYS A 14 -0.80 -3.00 -13.92
N ALA A 15 -1.79 -2.26 -13.44
CA ALA A 15 -1.90 -0.84 -13.73
C ALA A 15 -0.68 -0.07 -13.21
N ALA A 16 -0.24 -0.34 -11.98
CA ALA A 16 0.95 0.28 -11.39
C ALA A 16 2.23 -0.05 -12.17
N GLN A 17 2.42 -1.32 -12.58
CA GLN A 17 3.55 -1.73 -13.42
C GLN A 17 3.60 -0.99 -14.75
N MET A 18 2.45 -0.85 -15.40
CA MET A 18 2.35 -0.13 -16.67
C MET A 18 2.56 1.38 -16.49
N MET A 19 2.09 1.98 -15.40
CA MET A 19 2.36 3.38 -15.06
C MET A 19 3.86 3.62 -14.86
N GLU A 20 4.56 2.69 -14.19
CA GLU A 20 6.02 2.75 -14.05
C GLU A 20 6.71 2.69 -15.40
N ALA A 21 6.35 1.71 -16.24
CA ALA A 21 6.91 1.54 -17.57
C ALA A 21 6.64 2.75 -18.48
N MET A 22 5.56 3.49 -18.25
CA MET A 22 5.20 4.72 -18.95
C MET A 22 5.92 5.97 -18.40
N GLY A 23 6.68 5.86 -17.31
CA GLY A 23 7.36 6.99 -16.67
C GLY A 23 6.40 7.95 -15.98
N VAL A 24 5.29 7.46 -15.43
CA VAL A 24 4.38 8.28 -14.61
C VAL A 24 5.13 8.79 -13.38
N GLY A 25 5.14 10.10 -13.16
CA GLY A 25 5.91 10.72 -12.07
C GLY A 25 5.24 10.67 -10.70
N CYS A 26 3.93 10.39 -10.62
CA CYS A 26 3.19 10.25 -9.37
C CYS A 26 1.88 9.49 -9.60
N VAL A 27 1.51 8.62 -8.66
CA VAL A 27 0.22 7.91 -8.64
C VAL A 27 -0.65 8.47 -7.52
N ILE A 28 -1.92 8.77 -7.82
CA ILE A 28 -2.93 9.06 -6.80
C ILE A 28 -3.79 7.81 -6.65
N THR A 29 -3.92 7.30 -5.42
CA THR A 29 -4.79 6.17 -5.12
C THR A 29 -6.01 6.63 -4.35
N LEU A 30 -7.17 6.05 -4.65
CA LEU A 30 -8.40 6.21 -3.89
C LEU A 30 -8.78 4.83 -3.35
N GLY A 31 -8.61 4.60 -2.05
CA GLY A 31 -8.90 3.29 -1.47
C GLY A 31 -8.38 3.12 -0.05
N GLY A 32 -8.29 1.86 0.36
CA GLY A 32 -7.77 1.49 1.67
C GLY A 32 -6.37 0.89 1.62
N ASP A 33 -5.99 0.20 2.70
CA ASP A 33 -4.69 -0.45 2.82
C ASP A 33 -4.46 -1.49 1.70
N GLY A 34 -5.47 -2.30 1.38
CA GLY A 34 -5.38 -3.29 0.31
C GLY A 34 -5.15 -2.69 -1.07
N THR A 35 -5.77 -1.54 -1.37
CA THR A 35 -5.55 -0.83 -2.65
C THR A 35 -4.12 -0.34 -2.76
N ASN A 36 -3.59 0.26 -1.69
CA ASN A 36 -2.22 0.77 -1.68
C ASN A 36 -1.18 -0.35 -1.67
N ARG A 37 -1.45 -1.47 -0.99
CA ARG A 37 -0.63 -2.69 -1.08
C ARG A 37 -0.55 -3.20 -2.51
N ALA A 38 -1.67 -3.26 -3.21
CA ALA A 38 -1.71 -3.71 -4.60
C ALA A 38 -0.90 -2.80 -5.53
N VAL A 39 -0.99 -1.47 -5.34
CA VAL A 39 -0.17 -0.51 -6.10
C VAL A 39 1.31 -0.70 -5.78
N ALA A 40 1.68 -0.77 -4.50
CA ALA A 40 3.08 -0.94 -4.07
C ALA A 40 3.70 -2.27 -4.55
N LYS A 41 2.90 -3.33 -4.63
CA LYS A 41 3.30 -4.64 -5.19
C LYS A 41 3.52 -4.58 -6.70
N GLY A 42 2.82 -3.68 -7.40
CA GLY A 42 3.04 -3.43 -8.82
C GLY A 42 4.21 -2.51 -9.09
N SER A 43 4.42 -1.49 -8.25
CA SER A 43 5.55 -0.57 -8.34
C SER A 43 5.87 0.06 -6.99
N SER A 44 7.15 0.06 -6.63
CA SER A 44 7.68 0.74 -5.44
C SER A 44 8.55 1.96 -5.79
N SER A 45 8.67 2.30 -7.07
CA SER A 45 9.54 3.37 -7.58
C SER A 45 8.80 4.68 -7.82
N ILE A 46 7.48 4.63 -7.99
CA ILE A 46 6.65 5.82 -8.20
C ILE A 46 6.12 6.37 -6.86
N PRO A 47 6.25 7.67 -6.59
CA PRO A 47 5.58 8.30 -5.44
C PRO A 47 4.06 8.10 -5.46
N ILE A 48 3.49 7.80 -4.29
CA ILE A 48 2.04 7.56 -4.13
C ILE A 48 1.43 8.65 -3.24
N VAL A 49 0.43 9.36 -3.76
CA VAL A 49 -0.49 10.18 -2.97
C VAL A 49 -1.69 9.31 -2.60
N ALA A 50 -1.64 8.76 -1.38
CA ALA A 50 -2.58 7.76 -0.91
C ALA A 50 -3.80 8.39 -0.22
N VAL A 51 -4.93 8.45 -0.92
CA VAL A 51 -6.18 9.05 -0.40
C VAL A 51 -7.09 7.97 0.17
N SER A 52 -7.35 8.06 1.47
CA SER A 52 -8.24 7.13 2.17
C SER A 52 -9.70 7.39 1.79
N THR A 53 -10.40 6.35 1.35
CA THR A 53 -11.86 6.37 1.12
C THR A 53 -12.65 5.74 2.28
N GLY A 54 -11.98 5.37 3.37
CA GLY A 54 -12.58 4.75 4.56
C GLY A 54 -12.06 5.35 5.86
N THR A 55 -12.63 4.95 6.98
CA THR A 55 -12.30 5.47 8.31
C THR A 55 -11.35 4.59 9.13
N ASN A 56 -11.04 3.38 8.66
CA ASN A 56 -10.20 2.41 9.36
C ASN A 56 -9.05 1.95 8.44
N ASN A 57 -8.22 2.89 8.01
CA ASN A 57 -7.05 2.62 7.19
C ASN A 57 -5.81 3.11 7.93
N VAL A 58 -4.70 2.37 7.79
CA VAL A 58 -3.44 2.69 8.46
C VAL A 58 -2.42 3.33 7.51
N PHE A 59 -2.45 2.96 6.23
CA PHE A 59 -1.52 3.43 5.21
C PHE A 59 -1.96 4.75 4.54
N PRO A 60 -3.12 4.84 3.86
CA PRO A 60 -3.60 6.09 3.29
C PRO A 60 -4.17 7.02 4.36
N THR A 61 -4.17 8.33 4.08
CA THR A 61 -4.76 9.35 4.96
C THR A 61 -5.98 9.99 4.31
N MET A 62 -6.96 10.42 5.10
CA MET A 62 -8.10 11.20 4.59
C MET A 62 -7.63 12.61 4.22
N VAL A 63 -7.58 12.90 2.93
CA VAL A 63 -7.19 14.20 2.39
C VAL A 63 -8.23 14.64 1.37
N GLU A 64 -8.46 15.95 1.29
CA GLU A 64 -9.35 16.55 0.30
C GLU A 64 -8.74 16.41 -1.11
N GLY A 65 -9.59 16.15 -2.12
CA GLY A 65 -9.13 15.78 -3.46
C GLY A 65 -8.35 16.88 -4.18
N THR A 66 -8.69 18.14 -3.98
CA THR A 66 -7.96 19.29 -4.53
C THR A 66 -6.55 19.35 -3.96
N LEU A 67 -6.39 19.16 -2.65
CA LEU A 67 -5.06 19.08 -2.02
C LEU A 67 -4.24 17.91 -2.55
N ALA A 68 -4.84 16.73 -2.69
CA ALA A 68 -4.16 15.56 -3.25
C ALA A 68 -3.67 15.82 -4.69
N GLY A 69 -4.51 16.44 -5.53
CA GLY A 69 -4.16 16.81 -6.90
C GLY A 69 -3.06 17.86 -6.97
N LEU A 70 -3.11 18.90 -6.12
CA LEU A 70 -2.06 19.92 -6.02
C LEU A 70 -0.73 19.32 -5.59
N ALA A 71 -0.73 18.44 -4.57
CA ALA A 71 0.48 17.76 -4.11
C ALA A 71 1.10 16.90 -5.22
N ALA A 72 0.29 16.08 -5.89
CA ALA A 72 0.77 15.28 -7.02
C ALA A 72 1.33 16.16 -8.15
N GLY A 73 0.66 17.28 -8.47
CA GLY A 73 1.10 18.25 -9.47
C GLY A 73 2.46 18.88 -9.13
N LEU A 74 2.69 19.24 -7.87
CA LEU A 74 3.95 19.78 -7.40
C LEU A 74 5.08 18.75 -7.46
N VAL A 75 4.80 17.49 -7.09
CA VAL A 75 5.77 16.39 -7.17
C VAL A 75 6.24 16.19 -8.61
N VAL A 76 5.32 16.15 -9.59
CA VAL A 76 5.70 15.89 -10.99
C VAL A 76 6.35 17.08 -11.69
N GLN A 77 6.21 18.31 -11.16
CA GLN A 77 6.88 19.49 -11.72
C GLN A 77 8.41 19.47 -11.51
N GLY A 78 8.92 18.63 -10.60
CA GLY A 78 10.36 18.44 -10.39
C GLY A 78 11.07 19.62 -9.73
N GLY A 79 10.32 20.60 -9.21
CA GLY A 79 10.85 21.74 -8.46
C GLY A 79 11.11 21.46 -6.99
N LEU A 80 10.82 20.23 -6.53
CA LEU A 80 10.93 19.79 -5.15
C LEU A 80 11.74 18.49 -5.10
N GLU A 81 12.64 18.38 -4.14
CA GLU A 81 13.34 17.13 -3.84
C GLU A 81 12.38 16.16 -3.14
N LEU A 82 12.20 14.96 -3.70
CA LEU A 82 11.28 13.97 -3.13
C LEU A 82 11.58 13.65 -1.66
N SER A 83 12.85 13.66 -1.25
CA SER A 83 13.25 13.41 0.13
C SER A 83 12.75 14.48 1.12
N GLU A 84 12.39 15.67 0.65
CA GLU A 84 11.87 16.76 1.50
C GLU A 84 10.34 16.73 1.62
N VAL A 85 9.65 16.11 0.64
CA VAL A 85 8.19 16.19 0.51
C VAL A 85 7.49 14.83 0.51
N SER A 86 8.24 13.74 0.66
CA SER A 86 7.71 12.38 0.72
C SER A 86 8.36 11.59 1.85
N VAL A 87 7.72 10.47 2.20
CA VAL A 87 8.22 9.52 3.19
C VAL A 87 8.40 8.17 2.54
N ILE A 88 9.52 7.50 2.83
CA ILE A 88 9.74 6.12 2.40
C ILE A 88 9.06 5.20 3.42
N SER A 89 7.99 4.53 2.99
CA SER A 89 7.30 3.53 3.80
C SER A 89 8.09 2.22 3.84
N LYS A 90 8.11 1.58 5.01
CA LYS A 90 8.69 0.24 5.15
C LYS A 90 7.78 -0.79 4.49
N MET A 91 8.38 -1.84 3.95
CA MET A 91 7.70 -3.00 3.38
C MET A 91 8.22 -4.25 4.06
N LEU A 92 7.31 -5.14 4.47
CA LEU A 92 7.64 -6.48 4.94
C LEU A 92 7.49 -7.43 3.76
N GLU A 93 8.57 -8.05 3.34
CA GLU A 93 8.53 -9.14 2.36
C GLU A 93 8.38 -10.48 3.10
N ILE A 94 7.51 -11.34 2.59
CA ILE A 94 7.16 -12.62 3.19
C ILE A 94 7.75 -13.71 2.31
N TYR A 95 8.65 -14.51 2.89
CA TYR A 95 9.26 -15.66 2.24
C TYR A 95 8.87 -16.94 2.95
N ILE A 96 8.44 -17.96 2.20
CA ILE A 96 8.18 -19.30 2.69
C ILE A 96 9.14 -20.25 1.96
N ASP A 97 9.93 -21.01 2.73
CA ASP A 97 10.94 -21.93 2.19
C ASP A 97 11.91 -21.26 1.17
N GLY A 98 12.22 -19.98 1.40
CA GLY A 98 13.10 -19.18 0.55
C GLY A 98 12.46 -18.66 -0.74
N GLN A 99 11.16 -18.91 -0.97
CA GLN A 99 10.40 -18.34 -2.08
C GLN A 99 9.60 -17.12 -1.61
N TYR A 100 9.60 -16.07 -2.41
CA TYR A 100 8.76 -14.90 -2.15
C TYR A 100 7.29 -15.28 -2.34
N GLU A 101 6.48 -15.03 -1.33
CA GLU A 101 5.04 -15.34 -1.34
C GLU A 101 4.20 -14.08 -1.42
N ASP A 102 4.47 -13.10 -0.55
CA ASP A 102 3.71 -11.85 -0.53
C ASP A 102 4.45 -10.73 0.20
N MET A 103 3.79 -9.58 0.36
CA MET A 103 4.31 -8.43 1.08
C MET A 103 3.22 -7.73 1.91
N ALA A 104 3.62 -7.06 2.99
CA ALA A 104 2.74 -6.20 3.79
C ALA A 104 3.30 -4.78 3.97
N LEU A 105 2.40 -3.80 3.97
CA LEU A 105 2.73 -2.38 4.23
C LEU A 105 2.52 -1.98 5.69
N VAL A 106 1.69 -2.73 6.44
CA VAL A 106 1.27 -2.37 7.81
C VAL A 106 1.75 -3.42 8.80
N ASP A 107 1.25 -4.64 8.68
CA ASP A 107 1.55 -5.73 9.61
C ASP A 107 1.49 -7.11 8.96
N VAL A 108 2.15 -8.07 9.61
CA VAL A 108 2.03 -9.51 9.34
C VAL A 108 1.84 -10.22 10.67
N ALA A 109 0.74 -10.96 10.82
CA ALA A 109 0.48 -11.80 11.97
C ALA A 109 0.59 -13.28 11.58
N LEU A 110 1.48 -14.01 12.27
CA LEU A 110 1.58 -15.45 12.16
C LEU A 110 0.66 -16.10 13.19
N SER A 111 -0.35 -16.84 12.73
CA SER A 111 -1.29 -17.57 13.59
C SER A 111 -1.23 -19.08 13.36
N ARG A 112 -1.49 -19.85 14.41
CA ARG A 112 -1.59 -21.32 14.38
C ARG A 112 -2.99 -21.82 13.98
N GLU A 113 -3.96 -20.91 13.81
CA GLU A 113 -5.28 -21.27 13.32
C GLU A 113 -5.27 -21.60 11.82
N ARG A 114 -6.00 -22.66 11.45
CA ARG A 114 -6.08 -23.13 10.06
C ARG A 114 -6.98 -22.27 9.15
N PHE A 115 -7.69 -21.29 9.69
CA PHE A 115 -8.70 -20.51 8.94
C PHE A 115 -8.79 -19.06 9.40
N VAL A 116 -7.92 -18.22 8.84
CA VAL A 116 -7.89 -16.78 9.14
C VAL A 116 -7.79 -16.00 7.84
N ALA A 117 -8.84 -16.04 7.02
CA ALA A 117 -8.95 -15.12 5.89
C ALA A 117 -9.47 -13.78 6.40
N THR A 118 -10.77 -13.50 6.22
CA THR A 118 -11.42 -12.23 6.60
C THR A 118 -12.02 -12.23 8.01
N ARG A 119 -11.76 -13.25 8.82
CA ARG A 119 -12.32 -13.38 10.17
C ARG A 119 -11.35 -12.82 11.20
N ALA A 120 -11.87 -12.01 12.12
CA ALA A 120 -11.11 -11.53 13.26
C ALA A 120 -10.54 -12.72 14.05
N ILE A 121 -9.27 -12.61 14.46
CA ILE A 121 -8.66 -13.54 15.42
C ILE A 121 -9.26 -13.21 16.80
N TRP A 122 -10.05 -14.12 17.34
CA TRP A 122 -10.73 -13.92 18.64
C TRP A 122 -9.90 -14.45 19.82
N ASP A 123 -9.06 -15.45 19.58
CA ASP A 123 -8.17 -16.01 20.60
C ASP A 123 -6.74 -15.56 20.36
N MET A 124 -6.28 -14.60 21.16
CA MET A 124 -4.92 -14.07 21.10
C MET A 124 -3.84 -15.14 21.37
N ASN A 125 -4.18 -16.26 22.02
CA ASN A 125 -3.23 -17.36 22.23
C ASN A 125 -2.88 -18.11 20.94
N THR A 126 -3.66 -17.89 19.87
CA THR A 126 -3.40 -18.50 18.55
C THR A 126 -2.38 -17.71 17.74
N ILE A 127 -2.17 -16.44 18.08
CA ILE A 127 -1.15 -15.60 17.47
C ILE A 127 0.21 -16.05 18.01
N TYR A 128 1.06 -16.51 17.11
CA TYR A 128 2.42 -16.89 17.43
C TYR A 128 3.34 -15.67 17.45
N GLU A 129 3.24 -14.81 16.44
CA GLU A 129 4.10 -13.63 16.30
C GLU A 129 3.43 -12.56 15.43
N VAL A 130 3.77 -11.29 15.69
CA VAL A 130 3.29 -10.13 14.91
C VAL A 130 4.46 -9.23 14.56
N PHE A 131 4.57 -8.88 13.30
CA PHE A 131 5.56 -7.93 12.77
C PHE A 131 4.83 -6.68 12.29
N LEU A 132 5.32 -5.50 12.69
CA LEU A 132 4.68 -4.21 12.41
C LEU A 132 5.67 -3.27 11.70
N THR A 133 5.21 -2.53 10.70
CA THR A 133 6.00 -1.46 10.06
C THR A 133 5.90 -0.13 10.82
N ARG A 134 4.79 0.07 11.53
CA ARG A 134 4.47 1.26 12.33
C ARG A 134 4.19 0.88 13.78
N ALA A 135 4.65 1.73 14.70
CA ALA A 135 4.35 1.63 16.12
C ALA A 135 3.95 3.02 16.62
N GLU A 136 2.65 3.27 16.70
CA GLU A 136 2.09 4.55 17.14
C GLU A 136 1.23 4.31 18.39
N PRO A 137 1.85 4.31 19.59
CA PRO A 137 1.17 3.96 20.84
C PRO A 137 0.16 5.02 21.32
N SER A 138 0.02 6.15 20.63
CA SER A 138 -0.89 7.24 21.00
C SER A 138 -1.33 8.03 19.76
N SER A 139 -2.52 7.72 19.25
CA SER A 139 -3.39 8.70 18.59
C SER A 139 -4.58 8.97 19.51
#